data_AF-A0A191HT29-F1
#
_entry.id   AF-A0A191HT29-F1
#
_cell.length_a   1.000
_cell.length_b   1.000
_cell.length_c   1.000
_cell.angle_alpha   90.00
_cell.angle_beta   90.00
_cell.angle_gamma   90.00
#
_symmetry.space_group_name_H-M   'P 1'
#
loop_
_entity.id
_entity.type
_entity.pdbx_description
1 polymer ?
#
loop_
_entity_poly.entity_id
_entity_poly.type
_entity_poly.pdbx_seq_one_letter_code
_entity_poly.pdbx_strand_id
1 'polypeptide(L)'
;MEIKENGLRKFITIESLLRHQLVNLYPTYEIKKVSIYRLTRNADLDYDEEEAQDLLVKIENSIQKRKWGKAVRIELEESPSNPVLEILKNKVFGIR
;
A
#
# COMPACT_ATOMS: atom_id res chain seq x y z
N MET A 1 1.35 21.20 5.19
CA MET A 1 0.63 22.22 5.99
C MET A 1 1.57 23.38 6.24
N GLU A 2 1.14 24.63 5.99
CA GLU A 2 1.94 25.85 6.20
C GLU A 2 1.78 26.34 7.65
N ILE A 3 2.90 26.65 8.31
CA ILE A 3 2.93 27.32 9.61
C ILE A 3 3.63 28.67 9.40
N LYS A 4 2.96 29.75 9.80
CA LYS A 4 3.53 31.11 9.77
C LYS A 4 4.16 31.43 11.12
N GLU A 5 5.47 31.63 11.14
CA GLU A 5 6.21 32.02 12.34
C GLU A 5 7.27 33.06 11.95
N ASN A 6 7.29 34.22 12.60
CA ASN A 6 8.28 35.30 12.40
C ASN A 6 8.48 35.75 10.94
N GLY A 7 7.41 35.78 10.12
CA GLY A 7 7.49 36.17 8.71
C GLY A 7 8.11 35.11 7.79
N LEU A 8 8.53 33.96 8.33
CA LEU A 8 9.02 32.80 7.58
C LEU A 8 7.88 31.79 7.39
N ARG A 9 7.80 31.21 6.19
CA ARG A 9 6.86 30.12 5.90
C ARG A 9 7.54 28.79 6.18
N LYS A 10 7.01 28.02 7.13
CA LYS A 10 7.45 26.65 7.41
C LYS A 10 6.42 25.68 6.86
N PHE A 11 6.90 24.55 6.35
CA PHE A 11 6.03 23.48 5.85
C PHE A 11 6.30 22.19 6.61
N ILE A 12 5.21 21.48 6.93
CA ILE A 12 5.27 20.12 7.49
C ILE A 12 4.43 19.17 6.62
N THR A 13 4.88 17.93 6.51
CA THR A 13 4.13 16.85 5.86
C THR A 13 2.96 16.43 6.74
N ILE A 14 1.89 15.90 6.14
CA ILE A 14 0.73 15.41 6.90
C ILE A 14 1.15 14.20 7.75
N GLU A 15 2.04 13.38 7.21
CA GLU A 15 2.55 12.20 7.87
C GLU A 15 3.29 12.53 9.17
N SER A 16 4.07 13.61 9.20
CA SER A 16 4.72 14.08 10.44
C SER A 16 3.73 14.58 11.46
N LEU A 17 2.68 15.30 11.03
CA LEU A 17 1.59 15.72 11.92
C LEU A 17 0.85 14.50 12.50
N LEU A 18 0.52 13.52 11.66
CA LEU A 18 -0.14 12.30 12.08
C LEU A 18 0.70 11.55 13.11
N ARG A 19 2.01 11.35 12.85
CA ARG A 19 2.94 10.72 13.79
C ARG A 19 2.92 11.37 15.16
N HIS A 20 2.95 12.71 15.20
CA HIS A 20 2.89 13.46 16.45
C HIS A 20 1.55 13.26 17.18
N GLN A 21 0.45 13.15 16.44
CA GLN A 21 -0.89 13.02 17.01
C GLN A 21 -1.26 11.58 17.41
N LEU A 22 -0.49 10.56 17.01
CA LEU A 22 -0.84 9.16 17.29
C LEU A 22 -1.00 8.87 18.79
N VAL A 23 -0.20 9.49 19.66
CA VAL A 23 -0.32 9.33 21.12
C VAL A 23 -1.70 9.77 21.63
N ASN A 24 -2.25 10.83 21.05
CA ASN A 24 -3.58 11.34 21.40
C ASN A 24 -4.71 10.50 20.79
N LEU A 25 -4.47 9.89 19.62
CA LEU A 25 -5.44 9.01 18.96
C LEU A 25 -5.54 7.63 19.63
N TYR A 26 -4.44 7.15 20.22
CA TYR A 26 -4.34 5.83 20.86
C TYR A 26 -3.83 5.95 22.31
N PRO A 27 -4.54 6.67 23.20
CA PRO A 27 -4.02 7.03 24.53
C PRO A 27 -3.82 5.83 25.48
N THR A 28 -4.53 4.73 25.24
CA THR A 28 -4.43 3.51 26.04
C THR A 28 -3.37 2.53 25.53
N TYR A 29 -2.69 2.85 24.43
CA TYR A 29 -1.73 1.95 23.78
C TYR A 29 -0.32 2.54 23.80
N GLU A 30 0.66 1.69 24.05
CA GLU A 30 2.06 2.01 23.83
C GLU A 30 2.41 1.82 22.34
N ILE A 31 2.70 2.92 21.66
CA ILE A 31 3.07 2.91 20.25
C ILE A 31 4.51 2.42 20.10
N LYS A 32 4.70 1.15 19.74
CA LYS A 32 6.03 0.53 19.61
C LYS A 32 6.77 0.92 18.32
N LYS A 33 6.04 1.10 17.22
CA LYS A 33 6.63 1.45 15.92
C LYS A 33 5.59 2.12 15.03
N VAL A 34 6.02 3.14 14.31
CA VAL A 34 5.25 3.78 13.24
C VAL A 34 6.06 3.69 11.96
N SER A 35 5.41 3.39 10.85
CA SER A 35 6.09 3.29 9.56
C SER A 35 5.16 3.81 8.48
N ILE A 36 5.72 4.66 7.60
CA ILE A 36 5.03 5.08 6.39
C ILE A 36 5.32 4.04 5.31
N TYR A 37 4.29 3.69 4.56
CA TYR A 37 4.39 2.78 3.44
C TYR A 37 3.48 3.23 2.31
N ARG A 38 3.84 2.88 1.08
CA ARG A 38 3.04 3.12 -0.12
C ARG A 38 2.82 1.79 -0.83
N LEU A 39 1.57 1.56 -1.23
CA LEU A 39 1.15 0.40 -1.98
C LEU A 39 0.72 0.85 -3.37
N THR A 40 1.31 0.24 -4.39
CA THR A 40 0.88 0.42 -5.78
C THR A 40 0.42 -0.93 -6.30
N ARG A 41 -0.79 -1.00 -6.85
CA ARG A 41 -1.37 -2.19 -7.47
C ARG A 41 -1.71 -1.87 -8.91
N ASN A 42 -1.53 -2.83 -9.81
CA ASN A 42 -2.06 -2.72 -11.16
C ASN A 42 -3.58 -2.51 -11.10
N ALA A 43 -4.08 -1.55 -11.88
CA ALA A 43 -5.49 -1.46 -12.19
C ALA A 43 -5.79 -2.59 -13.18
N ASP A 44 -6.22 -3.75 -12.69
CA ASP A 44 -6.90 -4.70 -13.55
C ASP A 44 -8.19 -3.99 -13.98
N LEU A 45 -8.21 -3.48 -15.21
CA LEU A 45 -9.44 -3.07 -15.88
C LEU A 45 -10.18 -4.38 -16.13
N ASP A 46 -11.31 -4.58 -15.44
CA ASP A 46 -12.25 -5.64 -15.75
C ASP A 46 -12.71 -5.43 -17.20
N TYR A 47 -12.08 -6.15 -18.14
CA TYR A 47 -12.50 -6.17 -19.54
C TYR A 47 -13.54 -7.28 -19.65
N ASP A 48 -14.80 -6.89 -19.74
CA ASP A 48 -15.95 -7.78 -19.95
C ASP A 48 -15.80 -8.44 -21.34
N GLU A 49 -15.26 -9.66 -21.38
CA GLU A 49 -15.10 -10.48 -22.59
C GLU A 49 -16.35 -11.35 -22.84
N GLU A 50 -17.48 -10.72 -23.17
CA GLU A 50 -18.55 -11.42 -23.89
C GLU A 50 -18.19 -11.49 -25.39
N GLU A 51 -17.66 -12.64 -25.88
CA GLU A 51 -17.72 -13.15 -27.30
C GLU A 51 -16.46 -13.90 -27.83
N ALA A 52 -15.84 -14.85 -27.12
CA ALA A 52 -14.87 -15.79 -27.74
C ALA A 52 -14.77 -17.18 -27.05
N GLN A 53 -15.83 -17.98 -27.10
CA GLN A 53 -16.22 -18.92 -26.03
C GLN A 53 -15.51 -20.28 -25.81
N ASP A 54 -14.42 -20.72 -26.45
CA ASP A 54 -13.82 -22.01 -25.98
C ASP A 54 -12.30 -22.24 -26.17
N LEU A 55 -11.73 -21.97 -27.35
CA LEU A 55 -10.29 -22.19 -27.58
C LEU A 55 -9.42 -21.00 -27.13
N LEU A 56 -9.91 -19.77 -27.36
CA LEU A 56 -9.32 -18.55 -26.80
C LEU A 56 -9.39 -18.60 -25.28
N VAL A 57 -10.55 -18.90 -24.70
CA VAL A 57 -10.74 -19.06 -23.25
C VAL A 57 -9.68 -19.94 -22.59
N LYS A 58 -9.27 -21.06 -23.18
CA LYS A 58 -8.24 -21.95 -22.56
C LYS A 58 -6.83 -21.36 -22.62
N ILE A 59 -6.45 -20.77 -23.74
CA ILE A 59 -5.13 -20.13 -23.91
C ILE A 59 -5.08 -18.85 -23.06
N GLU A 60 -6.16 -18.09 -23.06
CA GLU A 60 -6.40 -16.91 -22.25
C GLU A 60 -6.38 -17.24 -20.76
N ASN A 61 -7.03 -18.31 -20.30
CA ASN A 61 -6.90 -18.79 -18.93
C ASN A 61 -5.45 -19.12 -18.54
N SER A 62 -4.65 -19.66 -19.47
CA SER A 62 -3.22 -19.93 -19.21
C SER A 62 -2.35 -18.66 -19.17
N ILE A 63 -2.70 -17.64 -19.95
CA ILE A 63 -2.04 -16.32 -19.96
C ILE A 63 -2.52 -15.44 -18.78
N GLN A 64 -3.81 -15.50 -18.42
CA GLN A 64 -4.46 -14.83 -17.29
C GLN A 64 -3.96 -15.38 -15.96
N LYS A 65 -3.76 -16.71 -15.83
CA LYS A 65 -3.08 -17.29 -14.65
C LYS A 65 -1.64 -16.77 -14.48
N ARG A 66 -1.00 -16.34 -15.57
CA ARG A 66 0.33 -15.70 -15.54
C ARG A 66 0.27 -14.20 -15.21
N LYS A 67 -0.87 -13.54 -15.45
CA LYS A 67 -1.16 -12.16 -15.04
C LYS A 67 -1.67 -12.07 -13.60
N TRP A 68 -2.16 -13.17 -13.01
CA TRP A 68 -2.65 -13.25 -11.62
C TRP A 68 -1.58 -13.36 -10.53
N GLY A 69 -0.40 -12.77 -10.76
CA GLY A 69 0.31 -12.17 -9.64
C GLY A 69 -0.01 -10.69 -9.69
N LYS A 70 -1.04 -10.22 -8.97
CA LYS A 70 -1.29 -8.77 -8.80
C LYS A 70 0.05 -8.15 -8.45
N ALA A 71 0.70 -7.48 -9.40
CA ALA A 71 2.02 -6.93 -9.15
C ALA A 71 1.79 -5.79 -8.16
N VAL A 72 2.18 -6.05 -6.92
CA VAL A 72 2.04 -5.11 -5.82
C VAL A 72 3.44 -4.62 -5.51
N ARG A 73 3.66 -3.33 -5.77
CA ARG A 73 4.87 -2.67 -5.29
C ARG A 73 4.57 -2.11 -3.91
N ILE A 74 5.37 -2.54 -2.94
CA ILE A 74 5.37 -1.98 -1.58
C ILE A 74 6.64 -1.14 -1.44
N GLU A 75 6.47 0.15 -1.14
CA GLU A 75 7.55 1.03 -0.72
C GLU A 75 7.42 1.25 0.78
N LEU A 76 8.53 1.15 1.50
CA LEU A 76 8.61 1.30 2.96
C LEU A 76 9.74 2.28 3.27
N GLU A 77 9.62 3.04 4.35
CA GLU A 77 10.79 3.71 4.93
C GLU A 77 11.89 2.70 5.28
N GLU A 78 13.15 3.11 5.13
CA GLU A 78 14.32 2.28 5.39
C GLU A 78 14.29 1.70 6.82
N SER A 79 13.88 0.44 6.92
CA SER A 79 13.95 -0.32 8.16
C SER A 79 14.13 -1.80 7.80
N PRO A 80 15.29 -2.40 8.11
CA PRO A 80 15.64 -3.76 7.67
C PRO A 80 14.77 -4.86 8.30
N SER A 81 13.96 -4.54 9.31
CA SER A 81 13.11 -5.48 10.05
C SER A 81 11.78 -4.81 10.42
N ASN A 82 10.91 -4.63 9.42
CA ASN A 82 9.58 -4.08 9.66
C ASN A 82 8.54 -5.20 9.86
N PRO A 83 8.09 -5.50 11.09
CA PRO A 83 7.03 -6.49 11.31
C PRO A 83 5.73 -6.14 10.57
N VAL A 84 5.52 -4.86 10.24
CA VAL A 84 4.40 -4.42 9.40
C VAL A 84 4.50 -5.00 7.99
N LEU A 85 5.71 -5.13 7.42
CA LEU A 85 5.88 -5.70 6.08
C LEU A 85 5.43 -7.17 6.04
N GLU A 86 5.80 -7.95 7.05
CA GLU A 86 5.37 -9.35 7.15
C GLU A 86 3.86 -9.47 7.32
N ILE A 87 3.23 -8.58 8.08
CA ILE A 87 1.76 -8.52 8.19
C ILE A 87 1.14 -8.18 6.82
N LEU A 88 1.68 -7.18 6.11
CA LEU A 88 1.17 -6.75 4.81
C LEU A 88 1.28 -7.84 3.74
N LYS A 89 2.41 -8.56 3.66
CA LYS A 89 2.60 -9.70 2.75
C LYS A 89 1.56 -10.80 3.00
N ASN A 90 1.43 -11.21 4.27
CA ASN A 90 0.61 -12.37 4.65
C ASN A 90 -0.90 -12.09 4.61
N LYS A 91 -1.35 -10.94 5.14
CA LYS A 91 -2.78 -10.68 5.34
C LYS A 91 -3.46 -9.93 4.20
N VAL A 92 -2.73 -9.11 3.44
CA VAL A 92 -3.36 -8.18 2.47
C VAL A 92 -3.24 -8.68 1.04
N PHE A 93 -2.13 -9.33 0.69
CA PHE A 93 -1.85 -9.66 -0.71
C PHE A 93 -1.68 -11.15 -1.01
N GLY A 94 -1.64 -12.01 0.01
CA GLY A 94 -1.42 -13.45 -0.18
C GLY A 94 -0.09 -13.75 -0.89
N ILE A 95 0.87 -12.83 -0.79
CA ILE A 95 2.22 -12.99 -1.35
C ILE A 95 2.98 -13.87 -0.36
N ARG A 96 3.13 -15.15 -0.70
CA ARG A 96 3.99 -16.10 0.01
C ARG A 96 5.46 -15.81 -0.28
#